data_AF-X0W165-F1
#
_entry.id   AF-X0W165-F1
#
_cell.length_a   1.000
_cell.length_b   1.000
_cell.length_c   1.000
_cell.angle_alpha   90.00
_cell.angle_beta   90.00
_cell.angle_gamma   90.00
#
_symmetry.space_group_name_H-M   'P 1'
#
loop_
_entity.id
_entity.type
_entity.pdbx_description
1 polymer ?
#
loop_
_entity_poly.entity_id
_entity_poly.type
_entity_poly.pdbx_seq_one_letter_code
_entity_poly.pdbx_strand_id
1 'polypeptide(L)'
;SKALHKLDTVTSLLLTLCLLVAFSCASREQLTVTGAERLFGKNKVSDTSYRWKEIQGNHFRIIYPEELRQRAFYIARIYDANLERISRDLGVRLDRAIPVFIYPSQEEYETTHVTTGLVEGSGGFTEFFKERVVFPVHGSNWGLKHLALHEMTHAVQLKYLLQGPYRSLQLLLTGVLSPLWFLEGLAEYESGAWDSMAAMQVRDAVMDHKLIPLNQLRGFSHLAAPQIHLAYHQSDLFIQFLVETYGPQCIARILRLT
;
A
#
# COMPACT_ATOMS: atom_id res chain seq x y z
N SER A 1 -27.68 -20.72 -53.63
CA SER A 1 -27.48 -21.29 -52.28
C SER A 1 -26.40 -20.58 -51.42
N LYS A 2 -26.20 -19.26 -51.54
CA LYS A 2 -25.37 -18.47 -50.59
C LYS A 2 -26.05 -17.15 -50.15
N ALA A 3 -27.04 -16.67 -50.91
CA ALA A 3 -27.79 -15.46 -50.59
C ALA A 3 -28.86 -15.67 -49.49
N LEU A 4 -29.57 -16.81 -49.51
CA LEU A 4 -30.56 -17.18 -48.48
C LEU A 4 -29.91 -17.32 -47.09
N HIS A 5 -28.75 -17.99 -47.02
CA HIS A 5 -28.01 -18.19 -45.77
C HIS A 5 -27.45 -16.90 -45.14
N LYS A 6 -27.26 -15.85 -45.96
CA LYS A 6 -26.78 -14.52 -45.53
C LYS A 6 -27.92 -13.64 -45.03
N LEU A 7 -29.16 -13.86 -45.53
CA LEU A 7 -30.36 -13.21 -45.01
C LEU A 7 -30.68 -13.71 -43.60
N ASP A 8 -30.57 -15.02 -43.36
CA ASP A 8 -30.88 -15.66 -42.07
C ASP A 8 -29.92 -15.26 -40.93
N THR A 9 -28.67 -14.95 -41.28
CA THR A 9 -27.66 -14.49 -40.30
C THR A 9 -27.85 -13.01 -39.93
N VAL A 10 -28.29 -12.17 -40.87
CA VAL A 10 -28.57 -10.75 -40.62
C VAL A 10 -29.87 -10.58 -39.83
N THR A 11 -30.90 -11.37 -40.13
CA THR A 11 -32.15 -11.37 -39.33
C THR A 11 -31.93 -11.90 -37.92
N SER A 12 -31.09 -12.93 -37.74
CA SER A 12 -30.70 -13.44 -36.41
C SER A 12 -29.91 -12.41 -35.59
N LEU A 13 -29.01 -11.63 -36.22
CA LEU A 13 -28.26 -10.55 -35.55
C LEU A 13 -29.18 -9.37 -35.14
N LEU A 14 -30.15 -9.02 -35.99
CA LEU A 14 -31.11 -7.96 -35.69
C LEU A 14 -32.08 -8.37 -34.57
N LEU A 15 -32.50 -9.64 -34.53
CA LEU A 15 -33.33 -10.18 -33.45
C LEU A 15 -32.58 -10.23 -32.11
N THR A 16 -31.30 -10.60 -32.10
CA THR A 16 -30.47 -10.58 -30.88
C THR A 16 -30.18 -9.15 -30.40
N LEU A 17 -29.96 -8.20 -31.32
CA LEU A 17 -29.79 -6.79 -30.97
C LEU A 17 -31.09 -6.18 -30.40
N CYS A 18 -32.27 -6.51 -30.97
CA CYS A 18 -33.56 -6.08 -30.43
C CYS A 18 -33.87 -6.69 -29.06
N LEU A 19 -33.49 -7.95 -28.80
CA LEU A 19 -33.63 -8.58 -27.49
C LEU A 19 -32.72 -7.93 -26.42
N LEU A 20 -31.50 -7.51 -26.78
CA LEU A 20 -30.59 -6.80 -25.88
C LEU A 20 -31.07 -5.37 -25.54
N VAL A 21 -31.68 -4.68 -26.50
CA VAL A 21 -32.27 -3.34 -26.27
C VAL A 21 -33.56 -3.43 -25.45
N ALA A 22 -34.39 -4.47 -25.66
CA ALA A 22 -35.58 -4.72 -24.85
C ALA A 22 -35.23 -5.09 -23.39
N PHE A 23 -34.13 -5.83 -23.18
CA PHE A 23 -33.63 -6.13 -21.82
C PHE A 23 -33.11 -4.88 -21.09
N SER A 24 -32.56 -3.89 -21.82
CA SER A 24 -32.19 -2.59 -21.24
C SER A 24 -33.38 -1.69 -20.88
N CYS A 25 -34.57 -1.95 -21.45
CA CYS A 25 -35.75 -1.12 -21.24
C CYS A 25 -36.70 -1.68 -20.15
N ALA A 26 -36.66 -2.98 -19.89
CA ALA A 26 -37.54 -3.66 -18.93
C ALA A 26 -37.07 -3.64 -17.47
N SER A 27 -35.88 -3.10 -17.17
CA SER A 27 -35.39 -2.91 -15.79
C SER A 27 -35.53 -1.46 -15.28
N ARG A 28 -36.42 -0.67 -15.89
CA ARG A 28 -36.89 0.60 -15.31
C ARG A 28 -37.99 0.32 -14.28
N GLU A 29 -37.61 -0.32 -13.18
CA GLU A 29 -38.41 -0.24 -11.97
C GLU A 29 -38.29 1.18 -11.40
N GLN A 30 -39.44 1.67 -10.97
CA GLN A 30 -39.72 3.00 -10.49
C GLN A 30 -38.90 3.27 -9.21
N LEU A 31 -37.89 4.14 -9.32
CA LEU A 31 -37.13 4.69 -8.20
C LEU A 31 -38.05 5.50 -7.30
N THR A 32 -38.65 4.85 -6.32
CA THR A 32 -39.23 5.51 -5.15
C THR A 32 -38.09 5.87 -4.19
N VAL A 33 -38.29 6.94 -3.40
CA VAL A 33 -37.29 7.78 -2.71
C VAL A 33 -36.48 7.08 -1.58
N THR A 34 -36.35 5.76 -1.57
CA THR A 34 -35.64 5.01 -0.51
C THR A 34 -34.52 4.09 -1.01
N GLY A 35 -34.14 4.16 -2.29
CA GLY A 35 -33.01 3.39 -2.86
C GLY A 35 -31.63 4.10 -2.83
N ALA A 36 -31.60 5.42 -2.66
CA ALA A 36 -30.37 6.22 -2.73
C ALA A 36 -29.44 6.05 -1.51
N GLU A 37 -29.97 5.60 -0.37
CA GLU A 37 -29.17 5.41 0.85
C GLU A 37 -28.37 4.10 0.89
N ARG A 38 -28.63 3.14 -0.01
CA ARG A 38 -27.91 1.85 -0.08
C ARG A 38 -26.77 1.81 -1.09
N LEU A 39 -26.75 2.72 -2.08
CA LEU A 39 -25.79 2.69 -3.20
C LEU A 39 -24.67 3.73 -3.10
N PHE A 40 -24.79 4.71 -2.21
CA PHE A 40 -23.73 5.67 -1.95
C PHE A 40 -23.50 5.73 -0.45
N GLY A 41 -22.33 5.23 -0.04
CA GLY A 41 -21.86 5.31 1.33
C GLY A 41 -22.02 6.73 1.83
N LYS A 42 -22.78 6.89 2.91
CA LYS A 42 -22.73 8.10 3.72
C LYS A 42 -21.23 8.30 4.01
N ASN A 43 -20.65 9.44 3.64
CA ASN A 43 -19.48 9.92 4.35
C ASN A 43 -19.87 9.82 5.82
N LYS A 44 -19.23 8.90 6.56
CA LYS A 44 -19.52 8.71 7.97
C LYS A 44 -19.17 10.06 8.60
N VAL A 45 -20.16 10.79 9.07
CA VAL A 45 -19.97 12.13 9.61
C VAL A 45 -19.08 11.99 10.84
N SER A 46 -17.78 12.24 10.68
CA SER A 46 -16.92 12.53 11.82
C SER A 46 -17.37 13.90 12.34
N ASP A 47 -17.81 13.94 13.60
CA ASP A 47 -18.15 15.19 14.31
C ASP A 47 -16.88 15.99 14.65
N THR A 48 -15.70 15.43 14.37
CA THR A 48 -14.39 16.04 14.63
C THR A 48 -13.97 16.92 13.45
N SER A 49 -14.01 18.24 13.64
CA SER A 49 -13.43 19.20 12.69
C SER A 49 -11.98 19.53 13.06
N TYR A 50 -11.02 19.15 12.21
CA TYR A 50 -9.61 19.44 12.44
C TYR A 50 -9.16 20.74 11.81
N ARG A 51 -8.35 21.52 12.55
CA ARG A 51 -7.53 22.59 11.95
C ARG A 51 -6.26 22.00 11.37
N TRP A 52 -6.33 21.62 10.10
CA TRP A 52 -5.20 21.09 9.35
C TRP A 52 -4.06 22.10 9.21
N LYS A 53 -2.84 21.63 9.39
CA LYS A 53 -1.57 22.33 9.20
C LYS A 53 -0.67 21.50 8.30
N GLU A 54 0.36 22.15 7.76
CA GLU A 54 1.35 21.50 6.89
C GLU A 54 2.77 21.83 7.34
N ILE A 55 3.66 20.83 7.28
CA ILE A 55 5.12 21.01 7.32
C ILE A 55 5.68 20.56 5.98
N GLN A 56 6.39 21.44 5.29
CA GLN A 56 7.08 21.15 4.03
C GLN A 56 8.55 20.82 4.31
N GLY A 57 9.00 19.65 3.86
CA GLY A 57 10.41 19.25 3.81
C GLY A 57 10.93 19.21 2.37
N ASN A 58 12.17 18.72 2.17
CA ASN A 58 12.78 18.67 0.83
C ASN A 58 12.05 17.71 -0.12
N HIS A 59 11.67 16.52 0.38
CA HIS A 59 11.07 15.45 -0.41
C HIS A 59 9.75 14.92 0.17
N PHE A 60 9.17 15.61 1.15
CA PHE A 60 7.91 15.24 1.78
C PHE A 60 7.12 16.49 2.18
N ARG A 61 5.81 16.32 2.35
CA ARG A 61 4.95 17.29 3.05
C ARG A 61 4.07 16.55 4.05
N ILE A 62 4.05 16.99 5.30
CA ILE A 62 3.25 16.37 6.36
C ILE A 62 2.01 17.23 6.58
N ILE A 63 0.84 16.66 6.34
CA ILE A 63 -0.47 17.26 6.59
C ILE A 63 -1.04 16.65 7.87
N TYR A 64 -1.36 17.49 8.85
CA TYR A 64 -1.68 17.04 10.21
C TYR A 64 -2.67 17.97 10.94
N PRO A 65 -3.50 17.46 11.85
CA PRO A 65 -4.28 18.28 12.78
C PRO A 65 -3.38 19.08 13.74
N GLU A 66 -3.71 20.33 14.03
CA GLU A 66 -2.88 21.22 14.86
C GLU A 66 -2.47 20.61 16.23
N GLU A 67 -3.30 19.79 16.85
CA GLU A 67 -2.99 19.05 18.09
C GLU A 67 -1.80 18.08 17.96
N LEU A 68 -1.52 17.56 16.75
CA LEU A 68 -0.40 16.67 16.48
C LEU A 68 0.90 17.41 16.15
N ARG A 69 0.96 18.74 16.30
CA ARG A 69 2.13 19.57 15.94
C ARG A 69 3.46 19.00 16.42
N GLN A 70 3.56 18.60 17.69
CA GLN A 70 4.82 18.08 18.23
C GLN A 70 5.25 16.76 17.56
N ARG A 71 4.30 15.86 17.33
CA ARG A 71 4.56 14.59 16.63
C ARG A 71 4.88 14.81 15.15
N ALA A 72 4.20 15.75 14.50
CA ALA A 72 4.47 16.13 13.12
C ALA A 72 5.91 16.67 12.94
N PHE A 73 6.37 17.53 13.84
CA PHE A 73 7.77 17.99 13.85
C PHE A 73 8.76 16.86 14.10
N TYR A 74 8.44 15.92 14.98
CA TYR A 74 9.28 14.75 15.21
C TYR A 74 9.42 13.89 13.95
N ILE A 75 8.32 13.61 13.25
CA ILE A 75 8.31 12.86 11.99
C ILE A 75 9.08 13.63 10.90
N ALA A 76 8.90 14.94 10.79
CA ALA A 76 9.64 15.77 9.83
C ALA A 76 11.16 15.61 10.01
N ARG A 77 11.64 15.66 11.26
CA ARG A 77 13.06 15.45 11.57
C ARG A 77 13.55 14.04 11.22
N ILE A 78 12.71 13.02 11.39
CA ILE A 78 13.03 11.65 10.98
C ILE A 78 13.21 11.58 9.46
N TYR A 79 12.29 12.18 8.70
CA TYR A 79 12.38 12.19 7.24
C TYR A 79 13.56 12.99 6.72
N ASP A 80 13.79 14.19 7.25
CA ASP A 80 14.96 15.00 6.87
C ASP A 80 16.28 14.24 7.11
N ALA A 81 16.37 13.42 8.16
CA ALA A 81 17.58 12.68 8.48
C ALA A 81 17.78 11.38 7.66
N ASN A 82 16.73 10.79 7.08
CA ASN A 82 16.79 9.43 6.52
C ASN A 82 16.39 9.34 5.05
N LEU A 83 15.57 10.25 4.54
CA LEU A 83 14.93 10.08 3.23
C LEU A 83 15.92 10.14 2.07
N GLU A 84 16.99 10.94 2.18
CA GLU A 84 18.08 10.94 1.20
C GLU A 84 18.83 9.60 1.14
N ARG A 85 19.00 8.95 2.30
CA ARG A 85 19.63 7.63 2.39
C ARG A 85 18.74 6.58 1.73
N ILE A 86 17.46 6.51 2.11
CA ILE A 86 16.47 5.59 1.51
C ILE A 86 16.40 5.79 -0.02
N SER A 87 16.28 7.04 -0.48
CA SER A 87 16.27 7.39 -1.90
C SER A 87 17.52 6.88 -2.65
N ARG A 88 18.69 6.98 -2.01
CA ARG A 88 19.96 6.50 -2.58
C ARG A 88 20.05 4.97 -2.62
N ASP A 89 19.65 4.30 -1.54
CA ASP A 89 19.72 2.84 -1.39
C ASP A 89 18.79 2.15 -2.40
N LEU A 90 17.60 2.72 -2.63
CA LEU A 90 16.66 2.26 -3.65
C LEU A 90 17.01 2.75 -5.06
N GLY A 91 17.89 3.75 -5.19
CA GLY A 91 18.24 4.36 -6.47
C GLY A 91 17.09 5.13 -7.13
N VAL A 92 16.20 5.71 -6.34
CA VAL A 92 14.98 6.40 -6.78
C VAL A 92 15.11 7.91 -6.58
N ARG A 93 14.95 8.69 -7.64
CA ARG A 93 14.99 10.17 -7.54
C ARG A 93 13.66 10.72 -7.02
N LEU A 94 13.70 11.54 -5.99
CA LEU A 94 12.50 12.13 -5.38
C LEU A 94 12.16 13.52 -5.97
N ASP A 95 11.65 13.53 -7.20
CA ASP A 95 11.32 14.77 -7.95
C ASP A 95 10.16 15.61 -7.41
N ARG A 96 9.35 15.01 -6.55
CA ARG A 96 8.13 15.61 -6.01
C ARG A 96 8.02 15.18 -4.57
N ALA A 97 7.56 16.10 -3.73
CA ALA A 97 7.32 15.83 -2.33
C ALA A 97 6.24 14.76 -2.16
N ILE A 98 6.53 13.76 -1.33
CA ILE A 98 5.58 12.70 -0.95
C ILE A 98 4.58 13.27 0.07
N PRO A 99 3.27 13.24 -0.20
CA PRO A 99 2.26 13.65 0.78
C PRO A 99 2.18 12.62 1.90
N VAL A 100 2.26 13.09 3.14
CA VAL A 100 2.15 12.29 4.36
C VAL A 100 0.99 12.84 5.19
N PHE A 101 -0.06 12.05 5.40
CA PHE A 101 -1.17 12.42 6.27
C PHE A 101 -1.05 11.67 7.59
N ILE A 102 -1.15 12.42 8.68
CA ILE A 102 -1.13 11.81 10.02
C ILE A 102 -2.41 12.12 10.79
N TYR A 103 -2.91 11.09 11.48
CA TYR A 103 -4.16 11.14 12.23
C TYR A 103 -3.94 10.80 13.70
N PRO A 104 -4.80 11.27 14.64
CA PRO A 104 -4.66 10.91 16.04
C PRO A 104 -4.91 9.43 16.33
N SER A 105 -5.78 8.78 15.54
CA SER A 105 -6.10 7.37 15.67
C SER A 105 -6.49 6.76 14.32
N GLN A 106 -6.54 5.42 14.27
CA GLN A 106 -7.02 4.67 13.11
C GLN A 106 -8.50 4.95 12.83
N GLU A 107 -9.31 5.08 13.88
CA GLU A 107 -10.73 5.42 13.77
C GLU A 107 -10.95 6.80 13.14
N GLU A 108 -10.13 7.79 13.50
CA GLU A 108 -10.20 9.14 12.89
C GLU A 108 -9.81 9.13 11.41
N TYR A 109 -8.89 8.25 11.01
CA TYR A 109 -8.60 8.04 9.59
C TYR A 109 -9.81 7.42 8.86
N GLU A 110 -10.38 6.34 9.40
CA GLU A 110 -11.50 5.60 8.78
C GLU A 110 -12.81 6.39 8.72
N THR A 111 -13.01 7.32 9.66
CA THR A 111 -14.20 8.19 9.70
C THR A 111 -14.06 9.40 8.77
N THR A 112 -12.84 9.88 8.52
CA THR A 112 -12.60 11.04 7.63
C THR A 112 -12.46 10.66 6.16
N HIS A 113 -12.34 9.36 5.84
CA HIS A 113 -12.13 8.86 4.48
C HIS A 113 -13.03 7.66 4.15
N VAL A 114 -13.68 7.69 2.97
CA VAL A 114 -14.38 6.53 2.41
C VAL A 114 -13.33 5.61 1.78
N THR A 115 -12.92 4.57 2.48
CA THR A 115 -11.91 3.62 2.02
C THR A 115 -12.55 2.55 1.13
N THR A 116 -12.02 2.36 -0.08
CA THR A 116 -12.25 1.18 -0.92
C THR A 116 -11.04 0.27 -0.86
N GLY A 117 -11.11 -0.80 -0.07
CA GLY A 117 -10.10 -1.86 -0.01
C GLY A 117 -9.07 -1.71 1.11
N LEU A 118 -9.38 -2.29 2.27
CA LEU A 118 -8.45 -2.48 3.37
C LEU A 118 -7.81 -3.87 3.27
N VAL A 119 -6.51 -3.94 3.57
CA VAL A 119 -5.87 -5.16 4.06
C VAL A 119 -5.84 -5.02 5.58
N GLU A 120 -6.55 -5.91 6.28
CA GLU A 120 -6.57 -5.96 7.74
C GLU A 120 -5.19 -6.43 8.27
N GLY A 121 -4.61 -5.72 9.25
CA GLY A 121 -3.54 -6.27 10.10
C GLY A 121 -2.24 -5.47 10.27
N SER A 122 -2.03 -4.35 9.58
CA SER A 122 -0.82 -3.50 9.74
C SER A 122 -1.13 -2.22 10.55
N GLY A 123 -0.29 -1.88 11.54
CA GLY A 123 -0.48 -0.71 12.44
C GLY A 123 -0.33 0.67 11.78
N GLY A 124 -0.09 0.71 10.47
CA GLY A 124 -0.26 1.85 9.58
C GLY A 124 -0.77 1.33 8.24
N PHE A 125 -1.46 2.18 7.49
CA PHE A 125 -1.99 1.82 6.18
C PHE A 125 -1.57 2.88 5.17
N THR A 126 -0.52 2.60 4.39
CA THR A 126 -0.27 3.38 3.18
C THR A 126 -1.41 3.11 2.19
N GLU A 127 -2.14 4.17 1.82
CA GLU A 127 -3.05 4.12 0.66
C GLU A 127 -2.21 4.06 -0.63
N PHE A 128 -1.76 2.85 -0.97
CA PHE A 128 -0.97 2.55 -2.18
C PHE A 128 -1.61 3.10 -3.45
N PHE A 129 -2.94 3.23 -3.50
CA PHE A 129 -3.68 3.72 -4.67
C PHE A 129 -3.61 5.25 -4.89
N LYS A 130 -3.24 6.04 -3.87
CA LYS A 130 -3.27 7.51 -3.92
C LYS A 130 -1.89 8.16 -3.86
N GLU A 131 -0.81 7.37 -3.99
CA GLU A 131 0.58 7.85 -3.95
C GLU A 131 0.87 8.70 -2.69
N ARG A 132 0.23 8.37 -1.56
CA ARG A 132 0.38 9.09 -0.29
C ARG A 132 0.60 8.13 0.87
N VAL A 133 1.39 8.57 1.83
CA VAL A 133 1.59 7.88 3.09
C VAL A 133 0.50 8.31 4.06
N VAL A 134 -0.14 7.36 4.74
CA VAL A 134 -1.12 7.65 5.78
C VAL A 134 -0.88 6.73 6.97
N PHE A 135 -0.82 7.29 8.18
CA PHE A 135 -0.77 6.45 9.37
C PHE A 135 -1.26 7.19 10.62
N PRO A 136 -1.84 6.46 11.58
CA PRO A 136 -2.16 7.01 12.89
C PRO A 136 -0.90 7.23 13.73
N VAL A 137 -0.87 8.32 14.47
CA VAL A 137 0.27 8.70 15.31
C VAL A 137 -0.03 8.35 16.75
N HIS A 138 0.46 7.18 17.16
CA HIS A 138 0.30 6.65 18.50
C HIS A 138 1.56 5.91 18.94
N GLY A 139 1.61 5.53 20.23
CA GLY A 139 2.73 4.76 20.77
C GLY A 139 4.01 5.57 21.07
N SER A 140 5.10 4.83 21.25
CA SER A 140 6.41 5.36 21.62
C SER A 140 7.09 6.08 20.45
N ASN A 141 8.04 6.96 20.74
CA ASN A 141 8.84 7.63 19.70
C ASN A 141 9.64 6.64 18.84
N TRP A 142 10.03 5.51 19.42
CA TRP A 142 10.72 4.45 18.69
C TRP A 142 9.79 3.78 17.68
N GLY A 143 8.59 3.34 18.11
CA GLY A 143 7.61 2.71 17.23
C GLY A 143 7.13 3.67 16.14
N LEU A 144 6.93 4.95 16.49
CA LEU A 144 6.55 5.97 15.52
C LEU A 144 7.66 6.23 14.49
N LYS A 145 8.94 6.21 14.89
CA LYS A 145 10.06 6.34 13.95
C LYS A 145 10.08 5.17 12.97
N HIS A 146 9.99 3.95 13.51
CA HIS A 146 9.97 2.72 12.73
C HIS A 146 8.83 2.76 11.70
N LEU A 147 7.59 2.99 12.15
CA LEU A 147 6.42 3.08 11.30
C LEU A 147 6.56 4.17 10.22
N ALA A 148 6.99 5.38 10.61
CA ALA A 148 7.13 6.48 9.67
C ALA A 148 8.11 6.15 8.54
N LEU A 149 9.25 5.51 8.85
CA LEU A 149 10.26 5.11 7.87
C LEU A 149 9.83 3.90 7.04
N HIS A 150 9.13 2.93 7.64
CA HIS A 150 8.55 1.77 6.96
C HIS A 150 7.61 2.23 5.84
N GLU A 151 6.61 3.03 6.20
CA GLU A 151 5.61 3.53 5.25
C GLU A 151 6.23 4.49 4.20
N MET A 152 7.21 5.30 4.61
CA MET A 152 7.93 6.15 3.66
C MET A 152 8.73 5.32 2.65
N THR A 153 9.31 4.19 3.06
CA THR A 153 10.03 3.28 2.16
C THR A 153 9.07 2.69 1.12
N HIS A 154 7.86 2.28 1.52
CA HIS A 154 6.82 1.89 0.57
C HIS A 154 6.47 2.99 -0.42
N ALA A 155 6.37 4.25 0.01
CA ALA A 155 6.12 5.35 -0.92
C ALA A 155 7.26 5.54 -1.94
N VAL A 156 8.52 5.33 -1.53
CA VAL A 156 9.67 5.37 -2.46
C VAL A 156 9.66 4.17 -3.41
N GLN A 157 9.35 2.96 -2.93
CA GLN A 157 9.16 1.77 -3.76
C GLN A 157 8.06 1.99 -4.79
N LEU A 158 6.90 2.49 -4.37
CA LEU A 158 5.76 2.75 -5.24
C LEU A 158 6.10 3.79 -6.32
N LYS A 159 6.85 4.84 -5.96
CA LYS A 159 7.32 5.83 -6.93
C LYS A 159 8.19 5.20 -8.02
N TYR A 160 8.97 4.17 -7.68
CA TYR A 160 9.72 3.41 -8.66
C TYR A 160 8.82 2.55 -9.53
N LEU A 161 7.92 1.78 -8.92
CA LEU A 161 7.06 0.83 -9.60
C LEU A 161 6.04 1.49 -10.54
N LEU A 162 5.58 2.71 -10.22
CA LEU A 162 4.59 3.46 -11.00
C LEU A 162 5.20 4.43 -12.02
N GLN A 163 6.37 4.11 -12.57
CA GLN A 163 6.98 4.90 -13.64
C GLN A 163 6.40 4.55 -15.01
N GLY A 164 6.16 5.58 -15.83
CA GLY A 164 5.72 5.43 -17.22
C GLY A 164 4.21 5.52 -17.42
N PRO A 165 3.72 5.24 -18.65
CA PRO A 165 2.33 5.48 -19.05
C PRO A 165 1.34 4.41 -18.57
N TYR A 166 1.80 3.27 -18.04
CA TYR A 166 0.96 2.11 -17.68
C TYR A 166 0.77 1.94 -16.16
N ARG A 167 0.72 3.06 -15.43
CA ARG A 167 0.68 3.07 -13.95
C ARG A 167 -0.42 2.19 -13.37
N SER A 168 -1.65 2.27 -13.91
CA SER A 168 -2.78 1.49 -13.39
C SER A 168 -2.60 -0.01 -13.54
N LEU A 169 -1.91 -0.45 -14.61
CA LEU A 169 -1.58 -1.85 -14.82
C LEU A 169 -0.43 -2.29 -13.91
N GLN A 170 0.61 -1.46 -13.75
CA GLN A 170 1.71 -1.73 -12.82
C GLN A 170 1.19 -1.89 -11.39
N LEU A 171 0.29 -1.00 -10.95
CA LEU A 171 -0.32 -1.07 -9.61
C LEU A 171 -1.09 -2.38 -9.38
N LEU A 172 -1.84 -2.86 -10.37
CA LEU A 172 -2.56 -4.13 -10.31
C LEU A 172 -1.60 -5.32 -10.20
N LEU A 173 -0.43 -5.20 -10.84
CA LEU A 173 0.56 -6.27 -10.93
C LEU A 173 1.65 -6.18 -9.88
N THR A 174 1.70 -5.16 -9.01
CA THR A 174 2.77 -4.97 -8.03
C THR A 174 3.03 -6.21 -7.18
N GLY A 175 1.99 -6.84 -6.63
CA GLY A 175 2.13 -8.08 -5.83
C GLY A 175 2.46 -9.34 -6.64
N VAL A 176 2.36 -9.28 -7.96
CA VAL A 176 2.75 -10.37 -8.89
C VAL A 176 4.20 -10.19 -9.35
N LEU A 177 4.59 -8.94 -9.65
CA LEU A 177 5.89 -8.56 -10.20
C LEU A 177 6.95 -8.48 -9.10
N SER A 178 6.60 -7.90 -7.94
CA SER A 178 7.50 -7.76 -6.80
C SER A 178 7.08 -8.71 -5.67
N PRO A 179 7.95 -9.64 -5.24
CA PRO A 179 7.61 -10.54 -4.15
C PRO A 179 7.53 -9.78 -2.81
N LEU A 180 6.57 -10.12 -1.95
CA LEU A 180 6.36 -9.42 -0.68
C LEU A 180 7.58 -9.45 0.24
N TRP A 181 8.35 -10.53 0.26
CA TRP A 181 9.60 -10.56 1.03
C TRP A 181 10.55 -9.42 0.67
N PHE A 182 10.56 -8.98 -0.59
CA PHE A 182 11.43 -7.89 -1.00
C PHE A 182 10.84 -6.55 -0.60
N LEU A 183 9.54 -6.33 -0.82
CA LEU A 183 8.89 -5.06 -0.51
C LEU A 183 8.83 -4.80 1.01
N GLU A 184 8.33 -5.77 1.77
CA GLU A 184 8.21 -5.66 3.23
C GLU A 184 9.57 -5.75 3.90
N GLY A 185 10.41 -6.70 3.50
CA GLY A 185 11.75 -6.84 4.08
C GLY A 185 12.60 -5.58 3.88
N LEU A 186 12.47 -4.91 2.74
CA LEU A 186 13.18 -3.65 2.50
C LEU A 186 12.62 -2.50 3.33
N ALA A 187 11.30 -2.43 3.52
CA ALA A 187 10.68 -1.42 4.38
C ALA A 187 11.09 -1.59 5.85
N GLU A 188 11.14 -2.83 6.33
CA GLU A 188 11.66 -3.20 7.66
C GLU A 188 13.14 -2.82 7.79
N TYR A 189 13.98 -3.23 6.84
CA TYR A 189 15.41 -2.92 6.82
C TYR A 189 15.68 -1.39 6.88
N GLU A 190 14.98 -0.62 6.04
CA GLU A 190 15.14 0.84 5.95
C GLU A 190 14.63 1.58 7.19
N SER A 191 13.68 1.00 7.91
CA SER A 191 13.18 1.53 9.17
C SER A 191 14.20 1.46 10.32
N GLY A 192 15.25 0.65 10.15
CA GLY A 192 16.35 0.49 11.10
C GLY A 192 15.95 -0.22 12.39
N ALA A 193 14.86 -0.98 12.39
CA ALA A 193 14.36 -1.70 13.55
C ALA A 193 14.81 -3.17 13.55
N TRP A 194 16.05 -3.41 13.96
CA TRP A 194 16.38 -4.72 14.49
C TRP A 194 15.96 -4.80 15.96
N ASP A 195 14.70 -5.13 16.21
CA ASP A 195 14.22 -5.42 17.55
C ASP A 195 14.78 -6.77 18.02
N SER A 196 15.25 -6.84 19.26
CA SER A 196 15.56 -8.07 19.97
C SER A 196 14.47 -9.14 19.84
N MET A 197 13.20 -8.73 19.76
CA MET A 197 12.07 -9.63 19.52
C MET A 197 12.08 -10.27 18.13
N ALA A 198 12.38 -9.49 17.07
CA ALA A 198 12.48 -10.00 15.71
C ALA A 198 13.58 -11.08 15.61
N ALA A 199 14.73 -10.81 16.23
CA ALA A 199 15.85 -11.75 16.30
C ALA A 199 15.48 -13.05 17.02
N MET A 200 14.78 -12.93 18.15
CA MET A 200 14.31 -14.07 18.93
C MET A 200 13.35 -14.94 18.11
N GLN A 201 12.35 -14.34 17.47
CA GLN A 201 11.36 -15.08 16.68
C GLN A 201 11.99 -15.85 15.52
N VAL A 202 12.93 -15.23 14.78
CA VAL A 202 13.60 -15.94 13.68
C VAL A 202 14.52 -17.03 14.23
N ARG A 203 15.24 -16.78 15.32
CA ARG A 203 16.10 -17.78 15.96
C ARG A 203 15.31 -19.00 16.41
N ASP A 204 14.17 -18.80 17.06
CA ASP A 204 13.30 -19.90 17.51
C ASP A 204 12.78 -20.69 16.30
N ALA A 205 12.41 -20.00 15.21
CA ALA A 205 12.00 -20.65 13.97
C ALA A 205 13.14 -21.47 13.31
N VAL A 206 14.41 -21.05 13.43
CA VAL A 206 15.57 -21.87 13.00
C VAL A 206 15.67 -23.13 13.85
N MET A 207 15.62 -22.99 15.18
CA MET A 207 15.76 -24.11 16.12
C MET A 207 14.66 -25.15 15.96
N ASP A 208 13.44 -24.71 15.67
CA ASP A 208 12.27 -25.56 15.47
C ASP A 208 12.12 -26.08 14.02
N HIS A 209 13.04 -25.75 13.11
CA HIS A 209 12.92 -26.03 11.68
C HIS A 209 11.63 -25.49 11.04
N LYS A 210 11.18 -24.31 11.48
CA LYS A 210 9.94 -23.63 11.07
C LYS A 210 10.18 -22.40 10.17
N LEU A 211 11.40 -22.20 9.67
CA LEU A 211 11.65 -21.13 8.69
C LEU A 211 10.73 -21.30 7.48
N ILE A 212 10.09 -20.19 7.08
CA ILE A 212 9.26 -20.16 5.88
C ILE A 212 10.18 -20.18 4.65
N PRO A 213 10.00 -21.11 3.70
CA PRO A 213 10.75 -21.14 2.46
C PRO A 213 10.57 -19.85 1.64
N LEU A 214 11.64 -19.37 0.99
CA LEU A 214 11.62 -18.09 0.26
C LEU A 214 10.56 -18.01 -0.84
N ASN A 215 10.23 -19.14 -1.49
CA ASN A 215 9.17 -19.20 -2.49
C ASN A 215 7.77 -18.99 -1.88
N GLN A 216 7.57 -19.34 -0.60
CA GLN A 216 6.36 -19.04 0.15
C GLN A 216 6.36 -17.58 0.63
N LEU A 217 7.51 -16.96 0.89
CA LEU A 217 7.56 -15.53 1.24
C LEU A 217 7.25 -14.57 0.05
N ARG A 218 6.91 -15.09 -1.14
CA ARG A 218 6.45 -14.25 -2.27
C ARG A 218 5.10 -13.57 -1.98
N GLY A 219 4.28 -14.12 -1.10
CA GLY A 219 3.01 -13.55 -0.66
C GLY A 219 2.61 -14.07 0.72
N PHE A 220 1.90 -13.30 1.53
CA PHE A 220 1.62 -13.68 2.93
C PHE A 220 0.19 -14.22 3.16
N SER A 221 -0.67 -14.15 2.16
CA SER A 221 -2.10 -14.52 2.28
C SER A 221 -2.37 -15.99 2.61
N HIS A 222 -1.40 -16.88 2.41
CA HIS A 222 -1.52 -18.30 2.74
C HIS A 222 -0.92 -18.65 4.12
N LEU A 223 -0.30 -17.69 4.80
CA LEU A 223 0.34 -17.89 6.08
C LEU A 223 -0.66 -17.74 7.22
N ALA A 224 -0.51 -18.54 8.27
CA ALA A 224 -1.28 -18.33 9.50
C ALA A 224 -0.85 -17.03 10.21
N ALA A 225 -1.72 -16.41 11.00
CA ALA A 225 -1.43 -15.13 11.66
C ALA A 225 -0.07 -15.07 12.40
N PRO A 226 0.36 -16.09 13.18
CA PRO A 226 1.68 -16.07 13.81
C PRO A 226 2.85 -16.13 12.82
N GLN A 227 2.65 -16.77 11.65
CA GLN A 227 3.65 -16.88 10.60
C GLN A 227 3.81 -15.58 9.81
N ILE A 228 2.79 -14.71 9.79
CA ILE A 228 2.88 -13.41 9.11
C ILE A 228 3.98 -12.56 9.77
N HIS A 229 3.97 -12.41 11.10
CA HIS A 229 5.03 -11.67 11.80
C HIS A 229 6.43 -12.25 11.53
N LEU A 230 6.54 -13.59 11.60
CA LEU A 230 7.80 -14.26 11.25
C LEU A 230 8.21 -13.98 9.79
N ALA A 231 7.27 -13.90 8.86
CA ALA A 231 7.55 -13.59 7.46
C ALA A 231 8.16 -12.20 7.28
N TYR A 232 7.67 -11.17 7.97
CA TYR A 232 8.27 -9.83 7.98
C TYR A 232 9.72 -9.89 8.48
N HIS A 233 9.96 -10.50 9.64
CA HIS A 233 11.31 -10.57 10.23
C HIS A 233 12.29 -11.44 9.43
N GLN A 234 11.83 -12.55 8.84
CA GLN A 234 12.65 -13.35 7.92
C GLN A 234 13.01 -12.56 6.66
N SER A 235 12.08 -11.73 6.18
CA SER A 235 12.27 -10.91 4.98
C SER A 235 13.30 -9.80 5.23
N ASP A 236 13.21 -9.11 6.37
CA ASP A 236 14.21 -8.13 6.82
C ASP A 236 15.62 -8.75 6.90
N LEU A 237 15.77 -9.88 7.61
CA LEU A 237 17.05 -10.58 7.68
C LEU A 237 17.59 -10.99 6.33
N PHE A 238 16.70 -11.38 5.41
CA PHE A 238 17.15 -11.75 4.08
C PHE A 238 17.66 -10.53 3.31
N ILE A 239 17.04 -9.36 3.45
CA ILE A 239 17.57 -8.10 2.90
C ILE A 239 18.90 -7.74 3.54
N GLN A 240 19.03 -7.84 4.86
CA GLN A 240 20.30 -7.61 5.57
C GLN A 240 21.40 -8.52 5.03
N PHE A 241 21.14 -9.83 4.93
CA PHE A 241 22.06 -10.79 4.35
C PHE A 241 22.48 -10.40 2.93
N LEU A 242 21.55 -9.97 2.08
CA LEU A 242 21.85 -9.53 0.72
C LEU A 242 22.75 -8.29 0.71
N VAL A 243 22.47 -7.30 1.56
CA VAL A 243 23.27 -6.07 1.67
C VAL A 243 24.67 -6.36 2.20
N GLU A 244 24.80 -7.20 3.24
CA GLU A 244 26.08 -7.59 3.80
C GLU A 244 26.93 -8.39 2.81
N THR A 245 26.30 -9.27 2.02
CA THR A 245 26.99 -10.15 1.07
C THR A 245 27.35 -9.45 -0.23
N TYR A 246 26.46 -8.62 -0.77
CA TYR A 246 26.57 -8.05 -2.13
C TYR A 246 26.72 -6.53 -2.17
N GLY A 247 26.71 -5.87 -1.02
CA GLY A 247 26.75 -4.41 -0.87
C GLY A 247 25.37 -3.75 -1.05
N PRO A 248 25.17 -2.52 -0.51
CA PRO A 248 23.87 -1.82 -0.55
C PRO A 248 23.28 -1.63 -1.95
N GLN A 249 24.12 -1.62 -2.98
CA GLN A 249 23.72 -1.40 -4.38
C GLN A 249 22.90 -2.57 -4.93
N CYS A 250 22.89 -3.72 -4.25
CA CYS A 250 22.06 -4.86 -4.63
C CYS A 250 20.56 -4.52 -4.56
N ILE A 251 20.13 -3.66 -3.64
CA ILE A 251 18.74 -3.25 -3.47
C ILE A 251 18.23 -2.61 -4.77
N ALA A 252 18.89 -1.53 -5.21
CA ALA A 252 18.55 -0.85 -6.45
C ALA A 252 18.64 -1.77 -7.68
N ARG A 253 19.53 -2.76 -7.68
CA ARG A 253 19.61 -3.76 -8.77
C ARG A 253 18.42 -4.70 -8.78
N ILE A 254 18.00 -5.22 -7.63
CA ILE A 254 16.84 -6.12 -7.51
C ILE A 254 15.57 -5.38 -7.92
N LEU A 255 15.40 -4.15 -7.44
CA LEU A 255 14.26 -3.30 -7.79
C LEU A 255 14.16 -3.03 -9.30
N ARG A 256 15.27 -3.09 -10.05
CA ARG A 256 15.27 -2.99 -11.53
C ARG A 256 14.84 -4.25 -12.27
N LEU A 257 14.79 -5.39 -11.58
CA LEU A 257 14.39 -6.67 -12.15
C LEU A 257 12.90 -6.98 -11.92
N THR A 258 12.27 -6.27 -10.98
CA THR A 258 10.83 -6.31 -10.68
C THR A 258 10.05 -5.37 -11.58
#